data_AF-A0A7S8E7P2-F1
#
_entry.id   AF-A0A7S8E7P2-F1
#
_cell.length_a   1.000
_cell.length_b   1.000
_cell.length_c   1.000
_cell.angle_alpha   90.00
_cell.angle_beta   90.00
_cell.angle_gamma   90.00
#
_symmetry.space_group_name_H-M   'P 1'
#
loop_
_entity.id
_entity.type
_entity.pdbx_description
1 polymer ?
#
loop_
_entity_poly.entity_id
_entity_poly.type
_entity_poly.pdbx_seq_one_letter_code
_entity_poly.pdbx_strand_id
1 'polypeptide(L)'
;MDFGSFFLQVLPIAIFYLIVPAALLMLFFGVRQVRRRMNSNTAAQGATTTNHKTAISAADDDPLMRDMTSHDMTSHDVSPRDETPWEAEDHEQTPKKTRSTLELLAQAQSEEDYEEESDIDMPDIAALLGNLDPDPEPPAKATPAPRGRIPMHSGGSVQAHPIVTVMRDEDSGRLLVEIDGQGYYTLTDTPEAKKLFKAIMKELSNVIMTPLEEQPAPKAAVAEDALLEELRTSTASAPKPPTSEFVPPPPVDTGGAMPGDLPSYKMDDVEVKIESRGAFRKAKVSIETPPELDIAGAINAYLQHKLRYTPEMDGNTIGILPSMSGGVRIMVNGKGYEAVDEIDELDVRSFVQQSIAEWQERQ
;
A
#
# COMPACT_ATOMS: atom_id res chain seq x y z
N MET A 1 61.26 14.26 42.78
CA MET A 1 60.28 13.73 41.82
C MET A 1 60.99 12.64 41.03
N ASP A 2 60.59 11.39 41.20
CA ASP A 2 61.21 10.26 40.50
C ASP A 2 60.71 10.19 39.05
N PHE A 3 61.51 10.72 38.13
CA PHE A 3 61.21 10.69 36.70
C PHE A 3 61.11 9.25 36.15
N GLY A 4 61.74 8.26 36.79
CA GLY A 4 61.72 6.87 36.34
C GLY A 4 60.34 6.21 36.42
N SER A 5 59.53 6.54 37.43
CA SER A 5 58.17 5.99 37.59
C SER A 5 57.21 6.52 36.51
N PHE A 6 57.38 7.78 36.10
CA PHE A 6 56.54 8.40 35.09
C PHE A 6 56.71 7.76 33.71
N PHE A 7 57.96 7.46 33.31
CA PHE A 7 58.22 6.80 32.03
C PHE A 7 57.63 5.38 31.97
N LEU A 8 57.69 4.62 33.05
CA LEU A 8 57.10 3.27 33.11
C LEU A 8 55.56 3.27 32.98
N GLN A 9 54.90 4.34 33.42
CA GLN A 9 53.44 4.45 33.38
C GLN A 9 52.92 5.00 32.03
N VAL A 10 53.65 5.92 31.39
CA VAL A 10 53.20 6.57 30.14
C VAL A 10 53.59 5.76 28.89
N LEU A 11 54.68 4.99 28.95
CA LEU A 11 55.17 4.19 27.83
C LEU A 11 54.16 3.17 27.25
N PRO A 12 53.39 2.38 28.04
CA PRO A 12 52.40 1.48 27.47
C PRO A 12 51.25 2.21 26.75
N ILE A 13 50.86 3.39 27.25
CA ILE A 13 49.81 4.22 26.62
C ILE A 13 50.31 4.74 25.27
N ALA A 14 51.53 5.29 25.22
CA ALA A 14 52.13 5.76 23.98
C ALA A 14 52.30 4.64 22.93
N ILE A 15 52.69 3.43 23.37
CA ILE A 15 52.77 2.26 22.50
C ILE A 15 51.39 1.87 21.94
N PHE A 16 50.34 1.90 22.77
CA PHE A 16 48.98 1.59 22.35
C PHE A 16 48.50 2.54 21.24
N TYR A 17 48.73 3.85 21.42
CA TYR A 17 48.39 4.87 20.41
C TYR A 17 49.18 4.75 19.11
N LEU A 18 50.32 4.04 19.10
CA LEU A 18 51.12 3.83 17.89
C LEU A 18 50.75 2.52 17.17
N ILE A 19 50.43 1.46 17.94
CA ILE A 19 50.08 0.15 17.38
C ILE A 19 48.68 0.14 16.77
N VAL A 20 47.68 0.75 17.42
CA VAL A 20 46.30 0.69 16.95
C VAL A 20 46.11 1.32 15.56
N PRO A 21 46.63 2.53 15.26
CA PRO A 21 46.54 3.11 13.92
C PRO A 21 47.28 2.29 12.86
N ALA A 22 48.44 1.73 13.22
CA ALA A 22 49.22 0.88 12.30
C ALA A 22 48.46 -0.41 11.95
N ALA A 23 47.77 -1.03 12.92
CA ALA A 23 46.93 -2.20 12.70
C ALA A 23 45.71 -1.88 11.83
N LEU A 24 45.04 -0.74 12.07
CA LEU A 24 43.91 -0.28 11.25
C LEU A 24 44.34 -0.01 9.79
N LEU A 25 45.50 0.61 9.58
CA LEU A 25 46.05 0.81 8.24
C LEU A 25 46.35 -0.52 7.54
N MET A 26 46.98 -1.48 8.23
CA MET A 26 47.22 -2.82 7.70
C MET A 26 45.90 -3.51 7.28
N LEU A 27 44.86 -3.41 8.11
CA LEU A 27 43.55 -3.99 7.82
C LEU A 27 42.89 -3.29 6.60
N PHE A 28 42.95 -1.96 6.54
CA PHE A 28 42.45 -1.18 5.41
C PHE A 28 43.14 -1.56 4.10
N PHE A 29 44.48 -1.69 4.09
CA PHE A 29 45.23 -2.12 2.92
C PHE A 29 44.94 -3.58 2.54
N GLY A 30 44.72 -4.46 3.52
CA GLY A 30 44.29 -5.84 3.30
C GLY A 30 42.94 -5.93 2.58
N VAL A 31 41.93 -5.22 3.09
CA VAL A 31 40.59 -5.16 2.48
C VAL A 31 40.66 -4.56 1.06
N ARG A 32 41.46 -3.50 0.87
CA ARG A 32 41.65 -2.85 -0.43
C ARG A 32 42.31 -3.78 -1.46
N GLN A 33 43.29 -4.61 -1.05
CA GLN A 33 43.89 -5.60 -1.95
C GLN A 33 42.90 -6.68 -2.38
N VAL A 34 42.08 -7.19 -1.45
CA VAL A 34 41.05 -8.20 -1.77
C VAL A 34 40.02 -7.63 -2.76
N ARG A 35 39.59 -6.38 -2.56
CA ARG A 35 38.64 -5.71 -3.47
C ARG A 35 39.19 -5.55 -4.88
N ARG A 36 40.48 -5.23 -5.03
CA ARG A 36 41.13 -5.14 -6.36
C ARG A 36 41.14 -6.48 -7.10
N ARG A 37 41.34 -7.60 -6.40
CA ARG A 37 41.33 -8.94 -7.03
C ARG A 37 39.94 -9.38 -7.47
N MET A 38 38.87 -8.91 -6.81
CA MET A 38 37.50 -9.25 -7.20
C MET A 38 37.06 -8.53 -8.47
N ASN A 39 37.45 -7.27 -8.66
CA ASN A 39 37.06 -6.51 -9.87
C ASN A 39 37.79 -6.95 -11.14
N SER A 40 38.98 -7.57 -11.05
CA SER A 40 39.72 -8.02 -12.24
C SER A 40 39.08 -9.24 -12.93
N ASN A 41 38.24 -10.02 -12.23
CA ASN A 41 37.62 -11.21 -12.83
C ASN A 41 36.34 -10.90 -13.63
N THR A 42 35.72 -9.74 -13.41
CA THR A 42 34.47 -9.36 -14.11
C THR A 42 34.73 -8.84 -15.52
N ALA A 43 35.92 -8.32 -15.82
CA ALA A 43 36.25 -7.80 -17.15
C ALA A 43 36.56 -8.89 -18.20
N ALA A 44 36.78 -10.15 -17.80
CA ALA A 44 37.16 -11.22 -18.72
C ALA A 44 35.97 -12.01 -19.31
N GLN A 45 34.74 -11.79 -18.84
CA GLN A 45 33.56 -12.57 -19.28
C GLN A 45 32.64 -11.84 -20.28
N GLY A 46 32.97 -10.61 -20.71
CA GLY A 46 32.13 -9.81 -21.60
C GLY A 46 32.37 -9.97 -23.10
N ALA A 47 33.24 -10.88 -23.55
CA ALA A 47 33.71 -10.92 -24.95
C ALA A 47 33.24 -12.16 -25.73
N THR A 48 32.00 -12.62 -25.59
CA THR A 48 31.40 -13.60 -26.52
C THR A 48 29.88 -13.47 -26.56
N THR A 49 29.34 -12.51 -27.32
CA THR A 49 28.01 -12.67 -27.91
C THR A 49 27.97 -11.92 -29.23
N THR A 50 28.29 -12.66 -30.29
CA THR A 50 28.25 -12.21 -31.68
C THR A 50 26.83 -12.34 -32.21
N ASN A 51 26.37 -11.27 -32.84
CA ASN A 51 25.15 -11.07 -33.61
C ASN A 51 24.59 -12.29 -34.36
N HIS A 52 23.28 -12.54 -34.21
CA HIS A 52 22.45 -13.09 -35.29
C HIS A 52 21.39 -12.07 -35.69
N LYS A 53 21.65 -11.43 -36.84
CA LYS A 53 20.75 -10.56 -37.60
C LYS A 53 20.08 -11.45 -38.66
N THR A 54 18.79 -11.75 -38.50
CA THR A 54 18.00 -12.44 -39.53
C THR A 54 16.98 -11.44 -40.09
N ALA A 55 17.10 -11.23 -41.40
CA ALA A 55 16.24 -10.42 -42.23
C ALA A 55 14.91 -11.13 -42.52
N ILE A 56 13.80 -10.38 -42.47
CA ILE A 56 12.51 -10.71 -43.10
C ILE A 56 12.04 -9.36 -43.70
N SER A 57 12.40 -9.07 -44.95
CA SER A 57 11.70 -9.46 -46.20
C SER A 57 10.33 -8.80 -46.32
N ALA A 58 10.32 -7.74 -47.13
CA ALA A 58 9.16 -7.12 -47.75
C ALA A 58 8.67 -7.95 -48.94
N ALA A 59 7.35 -8.01 -49.13
CA ALA A 59 6.58 -8.31 -50.35
C ALA A 59 5.09 -8.33 -49.90
N ASP A 60 4.28 -7.34 -50.29
CA ASP A 60 3.50 -7.25 -51.55
C ASP A 60 2.08 -7.81 -51.41
N ASP A 61 1.13 -6.93 -51.68
CA ASP A 61 -0.10 -7.07 -52.47
C ASP A 61 -1.11 -8.21 -52.20
N ASP A 62 -2.31 -7.77 -51.82
CA ASP A 62 -3.56 -7.77 -52.62
C ASP A 62 -4.81 -8.40 -51.95
N PRO A 63 -6.02 -7.81 -52.16
CA PRO A 63 -7.28 -8.22 -51.57
C PRO A 63 -8.16 -9.05 -52.54
N LEU A 64 -9.11 -9.83 -52.00
CA LEU A 64 -10.47 -10.13 -52.51
C LEU A 64 -10.94 -11.57 -52.23
N MET A 65 -12.18 -11.64 -51.72
CA MET A 65 -13.23 -12.63 -52.03
C MET A 65 -13.05 -14.10 -51.61
N ARG A 66 -13.90 -14.52 -50.66
CA ARG A 66 -14.67 -15.79 -50.58
C ARG A 66 -15.25 -15.85 -49.16
N ASP A 67 -16.53 -15.66 -48.89
CA ASP A 67 -17.73 -16.35 -49.37
C ASP A 67 -17.64 -17.89 -49.31
N MET A 68 -18.69 -18.48 -48.71
CA MET A 68 -18.98 -19.92 -48.55
C MET A 68 -18.06 -20.67 -47.55
N THR A 69 -18.51 -21.49 -46.59
CA THR A 69 -19.68 -22.38 -46.53
C THR A 69 -19.76 -23.00 -45.12
N SER A 70 -20.99 -23.22 -44.67
CA SER A 70 -21.46 -24.26 -43.74
C SER A 70 -20.61 -25.53 -43.59
N HIS A 71 -20.50 -26.06 -42.36
CA HIS A 71 -20.45 -27.49 -41.92
C HIS A 71 -20.46 -27.45 -40.38
N ASP A 72 -21.50 -27.83 -39.65
CA ASP A 72 -22.11 -29.15 -39.40
C ASP A 72 -21.18 -30.21 -38.77
N MET A 73 -21.73 -30.79 -37.69
CA MET A 73 -21.38 -31.99 -36.91
C MET A 73 -19.91 -32.29 -36.56
N THR A 74 -19.60 -32.30 -35.26
CA THR A 74 -18.96 -33.49 -34.67
C THR A 74 -19.27 -33.65 -33.18
N SER A 75 -19.96 -34.74 -32.87
CA SER A 75 -20.13 -35.35 -31.56
C SER A 75 -18.82 -35.96 -31.05
N HIS A 76 -18.44 -35.67 -29.81
CA HIS A 76 -17.51 -36.48 -29.01
C HIS A 76 -18.30 -36.93 -27.78
N ASP A 77 -18.89 -38.12 -27.80
CA ASP A 77 -18.27 -39.41 -27.47
C ASP A 77 -17.60 -39.40 -26.09
N VAL A 78 -18.40 -39.81 -25.11
CA VAL A 78 -18.06 -40.07 -23.73
C VAL A 78 -17.56 -41.51 -23.66
N SER A 79 -16.25 -41.70 -23.54
CA SER A 79 -15.69 -42.98 -23.10
C SER A 79 -15.37 -42.90 -21.59
N PRO A 80 -15.89 -43.84 -20.77
CA PRO A 80 -15.50 -43.97 -19.38
C PRO A 80 -14.15 -44.67 -19.31
N ARG A 81 -13.17 -44.04 -18.66
CA ARG A 81 -11.84 -44.63 -18.50
C ARG A 81 -11.77 -45.40 -17.20
N ASP A 82 -11.40 -46.66 -17.37
CA ASP A 82 -11.27 -47.73 -16.39
C ASP A 82 -10.50 -47.34 -15.13
N GLU A 83 -11.02 -47.88 -14.04
CA GLU A 83 -10.38 -48.04 -12.75
C GLU A 83 -9.05 -48.79 -12.91
N THR A 84 -7.97 -48.23 -12.38
CA THR A 84 -6.75 -49.01 -12.09
C THR A 84 -6.51 -48.97 -10.58
N PRO A 85 -6.73 -50.08 -9.86
CA PRO A 85 -6.29 -50.24 -8.49
C PRO A 85 -4.82 -50.60 -8.51
N TRP A 86 -3.95 -49.73 -7.99
CA TRP A 86 -2.60 -50.12 -7.61
C TRP A 86 -2.40 -49.77 -6.14
N GLU A 87 -2.12 -50.84 -5.42
CA GLU A 87 -1.79 -50.92 -4.02
C GLU A 87 -0.46 -50.22 -3.72
N ALA A 88 -0.42 -49.66 -2.52
CA ALA A 88 0.71 -49.65 -1.58
C ALA A 88 2.11 -49.34 -2.13
N GLU A 89 2.59 -48.13 -1.84
CA GLU A 89 3.96 -47.97 -1.37
C GLU A 89 4.02 -46.82 -0.35
N ASP A 90 4.12 -47.21 0.91
CA ASP A 90 4.44 -46.35 2.05
C ASP A 90 5.84 -45.76 1.85
N HIS A 91 5.89 -44.51 1.45
CA HIS A 91 7.08 -43.68 1.61
C HIS A 91 6.80 -42.63 2.69
N GLU A 92 7.28 -42.90 3.90
CA GLU A 92 7.50 -41.91 4.96
C GLU A 92 8.44 -40.81 4.45
N GLN A 93 7.89 -39.85 3.72
CA GLN A 93 8.54 -38.57 3.49
C GLN A 93 8.38 -37.74 4.74
N THR A 94 9.40 -37.81 5.60
CA THR A 94 9.61 -36.82 6.66
C THR A 94 9.39 -35.40 6.09
N PRO A 95 8.58 -34.55 6.74
CA PRO A 95 8.31 -33.22 6.24
C PRO A 95 9.60 -32.41 6.29
N LYS A 96 10.23 -32.24 5.12
CA LYS A 96 11.25 -31.21 4.92
C LYS A 96 10.56 -29.88 5.20
N LYS A 97 10.82 -29.37 6.40
CA LYS A 97 10.41 -28.05 6.90
C LYS A 97 10.86 -27.01 5.87
N THR A 98 9.99 -26.72 4.91
CA THR A 98 10.11 -25.59 3.99
C THR A 98 9.94 -24.36 4.85
N ARG A 99 11.08 -23.90 5.37
CA ARG A 99 11.20 -22.61 6.03
C ARG A 99 10.69 -21.59 5.04
N SER A 100 9.51 -21.06 5.32
CA SER A 100 8.80 -20.09 4.50
C SER A 100 9.78 -18.98 4.13
N THR A 101 9.85 -18.66 2.84
CA THR A 101 10.61 -17.52 2.29
C THR A 101 10.28 -16.21 3.01
N LEU A 102 9.08 -16.13 3.60
CA LEU A 102 8.61 -15.01 4.41
C LEU A 102 9.37 -14.89 5.75
N GLU A 103 9.79 -16.00 6.37
CA GLU A 103 10.59 -16.02 7.60
C GLU A 103 12.04 -15.57 7.34
N LEU A 104 12.55 -15.79 6.13
CA LEU A 104 13.88 -15.34 5.70
C LEU A 104 13.93 -13.84 5.38
N LEU A 105 12.81 -13.22 4.99
CA LEU A 105 12.72 -11.77 4.78
C LEU A 105 12.64 -11.00 6.12
N ALA A 106 11.92 -11.55 7.11
CA ALA A 106 11.74 -10.91 8.41
C ALA A 106 13.05 -10.79 9.23
N GLN A 107 14.06 -11.62 8.95
CA GLN A 107 15.32 -11.64 9.69
C GLN A 107 16.42 -10.73 9.10
N ALA A 108 16.14 -10.04 7.98
CA ALA A 108 17.11 -9.17 7.32
C ALA A 108 16.99 -7.67 7.67
N GLN A 109 15.99 -7.25 8.46
CA GLN A 109 15.71 -5.84 8.73
C GLN A 109 16.11 -5.34 10.14
N SER A 110 16.85 -6.12 10.94
CA SER A 110 17.07 -5.78 12.37
C SER A 110 18.46 -5.26 12.75
N GLU A 111 19.37 -4.96 11.82
CA GLU A 111 20.73 -4.47 12.17
C GLU A 111 21.23 -3.43 11.15
N GLU A 112 20.62 -2.24 11.15
CA GLU A 112 21.31 -1.03 10.72
C GLU A 112 21.64 -0.22 11.97
N ASP A 113 22.83 -0.52 12.52
CA ASP A 113 23.52 0.29 13.51
C ASP A 113 23.91 1.61 12.84
N TYR A 114 23.10 2.65 13.04
CA TYR A 114 23.47 4.02 12.69
C TYR A 114 24.40 4.54 13.80
N GLU A 115 25.71 4.42 13.57
CA GLU A 115 26.69 5.18 14.36
C GLU A 115 26.54 6.67 14.04
N GLU A 116 26.02 7.40 15.02
CA GLU A 116 25.78 8.83 15.02
C GLU A 116 27.12 9.58 15.16
N GLU A 117 27.88 9.70 14.06
CA GLU A 117 29.00 10.64 13.98
C GLU A 117 28.45 12.06 13.76
N SER A 118 28.13 12.74 14.87
CA SER A 118 27.90 14.18 14.91
C SER A 118 29.20 14.88 15.32
N ASP A 119 29.85 15.55 14.36
CA ASP A 119 30.85 16.62 14.60
C ASP A 119 31.18 17.32 13.25
N ILE A 120 30.16 17.73 12.51
CA ILE A 120 30.32 18.67 11.39
C ILE A 120 29.95 20.05 11.93
N ASP A 121 30.99 20.80 12.29
CA ASP A 121 30.96 22.18 12.77
C ASP A 121 30.42 23.07 11.63
N MET A 122 29.10 23.21 11.60
CA MET A 122 28.39 23.96 10.57
C MET A 122 28.52 25.45 10.89
N PRO A 123 29.02 26.29 9.96
CA PRO A 123 29.24 27.71 10.22
C PRO A 123 27.92 28.41 10.56
N ASP A 124 27.99 29.28 11.56
CA ASP A 124 26.87 30.00 12.15
C ASP A 124 26.12 30.86 11.11
N ILE A 125 25.00 30.33 10.61
CA ILE A 125 24.11 30.97 9.62
C ILE A 125 23.46 32.23 10.21
N ALA A 126 23.47 32.40 11.54
CA ALA A 126 22.93 33.58 12.20
C ALA A 126 23.69 34.87 11.84
N ALA A 127 24.95 34.78 11.41
CA ALA A 127 25.72 35.95 10.96
C ALA A 127 25.32 36.45 9.55
N LEU A 128 24.60 35.65 8.75
CA LEU A 128 24.23 36.00 7.36
C LEU A 128 22.82 36.62 7.25
N LEU A 129 21.98 36.52 8.29
CA LEU A 129 20.61 37.04 8.34
C LEU A 129 20.53 38.39 9.07
N GLY A 130 21.40 39.31 8.67
CA GLY A 130 21.40 40.68 9.19
C GLY A 130 20.00 41.29 9.21
N ASN A 131 19.58 41.71 10.40
CA ASN A 131 18.51 42.67 10.67
C ASN A 131 17.16 42.42 9.97
N LEU A 132 16.47 41.32 10.30
CA LEU A 132 15.02 41.27 10.14
C LEU A 132 14.31 41.79 11.41
N ASP A 133 13.29 42.59 11.16
CA ASP A 133 12.40 43.33 12.05
C ASP A 133 11.89 42.57 13.29
N PRO A 134 11.46 43.29 14.35
CA PRO A 134 11.05 42.71 15.62
C PRO A 134 9.82 41.79 15.51
N ASP A 135 10.07 40.54 15.91
CA ASP A 135 9.21 39.62 16.66
C ASP A 135 7.74 39.49 16.18
N PRO A 136 7.44 38.57 15.25
CA PRO A 136 6.05 38.13 15.06
C PRO A 136 5.59 37.44 16.35
N GLU A 137 4.48 37.92 16.92
CA GLU A 137 3.83 37.32 18.08
C GLU A 137 3.82 35.78 17.98
N PRO A 138 4.17 35.05 19.06
CA PRO A 138 4.21 33.60 19.04
C PRO A 138 2.87 33.06 18.52
N PRO A 139 2.88 32.13 17.54
CA PRO A 139 1.65 31.62 16.95
C PRO A 139 0.73 31.18 18.08
N ALA A 140 -0.47 31.76 18.11
CA ALA A 140 -1.49 31.47 19.09
C ALA A 140 -1.59 29.95 19.25
N LYS A 141 -1.33 29.45 20.47
CA LYS A 141 -1.40 28.02 20.80
C LYS A 141 -2.68 27.45 20.18
N ALA A 142 -2.51 26.51 19.24
CA ALA A 142 -3.60 25.85 18.57
C ALA A 142 -4.61 25.41 19.63
N THR A 143 -5.82 25.97 19.56
CA THR A 143 -6.88 25.65 20.51
C THR A 143 -7.21 24.17 20.30
N PRO A 144 -7.13 23.32 21.35
CA PRO A 144 -7.38 21.89 21.20
C PRO A 144 -8.78 21.69 20.60
N ALA A 145 -8.88 20.78 19.63
CA ALA A 145 -10.11 20.50 18.91
C ALA A 145 -11.28 20.31 19.88
N PRO A 146 -12.46 20.90 19.61
CA PRO A 146 -13.59 20.85 20.53
C PRO A 146 -14.00 19.40 20.80
N ARG A 147 -14.22 19.07 22.08
CA ARG A 147 -14.76 17.79 22.55
C ARG A 147 -16.15 17.58 21.93
N GLY A 148 -16.19 16.93 20.76
CA GLY A 148 -17.40 16.75 19.96
C GLY A 148 -18.12 15.43 20.24
N ARG A 149 -19.44 15.42 20.06
CA ARG A 149 -20.18 14.17 19.88
C ARG A 149 -19.78 13.57 18.54
N ILE A 150 -19.35 12.32 18.54
CA ILE A 150 -18.98 11.61 17.31
C ILE A 150 -20.24 10.92 16.77
N PRO A 151 -20.68 11.22 15.54
CA PRO A 151 -21.77 10.48 14.91
C PRO A 151 -21.31 9.03 14.66
N MET A 152 -22.14 8.08 15.02
CA MET A 152 -21.93 6.66 14.76
C MET A 152 -22.65 6.26 13.47
N HIS A 153 -22.11 5.29 12.73
CA HIS A 153 -22.77 4.72 11.55
C HIS A 153 -24.16 4.14 11.86
N SER A 154 -24.41 3.74 13.10
CA SER A 154 -25.73 3.28 13.58
C SER A 154 -26.78 4.40 13.72
N GLY A 155 -26.44 5.65 13.39
CA GLY A 155 -27.34 6.81 13.47
C GLY A 155 -27.40 7.47 14.86
N GLY A 156 -26.68 6.93 15.85
CA GLY A 156 -26.49 7.56 17.16
C GLY A 156 -25.37 8.60 17.17
N SER A 157 -25.23 9.33 18.27
CA SER A 157 -24.01 10.11 18.55
C SER A 157 -23.52 9.77 19.95
N VAL A 158 -22.20 9.57 20.08
CA VAL A 158 -21.57 9.23 21.36
C VAL A 158 -20.61 10.33 21.77
N GLN A 159 -20.65 10.69 23.05
CA GLN A 159 -19.66 11.58 23.63
C GLN A 159 -18.40 10.77 23.93
N ALA A 160 -17.36 10.95 23.12
CA ALA A 160 -16.08 10.26 23.27
C ALA A 160 -14.96 11.27 23.49
N HIS A 161 -13.90 10.84 24.17
CA HIS A 161 -12.67 11.62 24.32
C HIS A 161 -11.58 11.00 23.46
N PRO A 162 -10.91 11.75 22.56
CA PRO A 162 -9.78 11.23 21.80
C PRO A 162 -8.64 10.92 22.76
N ILE A 163 -8.25 9.64 22.84
CA ILE A 163 -7.13 9.18 23.68
C ILE A 163 -5.84 9.19 22.86
N VAL A 164 -5.92 8.84 21.58
CA VAL A 164 -4.81 8.85 20.63
C VAL A 164 -5.29 9.38 19.30
N THR A 165 -4.51 10.29 18.72
CA THR A 165 -4.70 10.78 17.35
C THR A 165 -3.46 10.41 16.53
N VAL A 166 -3.65 9.78 15.37
CA VAL A 166 -2.55 9.49 14.44
C VAL A 166 -2.71 10.38 13.22
N MET A 167 -1.68 11.16 12.93
CA MET A 167 -1.63 12.10 11.81
C MET A 167 -0.46 11.76 10.89
N ARG A 168 -0.54 12.16 9.63
CA ARG A 168 0.61 12.18 8.73
C ARG A 168 1.06 13.62 8.58
N ASP A 169 2.33 13.87 8.88
CA ASP A 169 2.96 15.16 8.67
C ASP A 169 3.13 15.39 7.16
N GLU A 170 2.61 16.52 6.64
CA GLU A 170 2.62 16.84 5.21
C GLU A 170 4.03 17.15 4.70
N ASP A 171 4.88 17.74 5.53
CA ASP A 171 6.23 18.15 5.14
C ASP A 171 7.19 16.96 5.10
N SER A 172 7.11 16.10 6.12
CA SER A 172 8.03 14.96 6.26
C SER A 172 7.46 13.63 5.74
N GLY A 173 6.15 13.55 5.52
CA GLY A 173 5.44 12.32 5.19
C GLY A 173 5.40 11.28 6.32
N ARG A 174 5.99 11.58 7.49
CA ARG A 174 6.09 10.66 8.63
C ARG A 174 4.79 10.66 9.43
N LEU A 175 4.57 9.59 10.19
CA LEU A 175 3.45 9.54 11.12
C LEU A 175 3.80 10.29 12.40
N LEU A 176 2.86 11.12 12.86
CA LEU A 176 2.87 11.82 14.14
C LEU A 176 1.77 11.23 15.00
N VAL A 177 2.12 10.77 16.21
CA VAL A 177 1.16 10.22 17.17
C VAL A 177 0.97 11.23 18.28
N GLU A 178 -0.25 11.76 18.44
CA GLU A 178 -0.62 12.63 19.54
C GLU A 178 -1.28 11.83 20.66
N ILE A 179 -0.71 11.92 21.87
CA ILE A 179 -1.20 11.26 23.08
C ILE A 179 -1.31 12.34 24.16
N ASP A 180 -2.50 12.49 24.75
CA ASP A 180 -2.78 13.50 25.80
C ASP A 180 -2.38 14.94 25.42
N GLY A 181 -2.53 15.31 24.14
CA GLY A 181 -2.17 16.63 23.63
C GLY A 181 -0.69 16.83 23.32
N GLN A 182 0.12 15.76 23.34
CA GLN A 182 1.55 15.79 23.01
C GLN A 182 1.83 14.94 21.77
N GLY A 183 2.44 15.55 20.75
CA GLY A 183 2.82 14.88 19.50
C GLY A 183 4.18 14.19 19.58
N TYR A 184 4.26 12.96 19.05
CA TYR A 184 5.44 12.11 19.03
C TYR A 184 5.70 11.57 17.62
N TYR A 185 6.86 11.86 17.04
CA TYR A 185 7.33 11.21 15.80
C TYR A 185 7.97 9.84 16.06
N THR A 186 8.51 9.64 17.27
CA THR A 186 9.03 8.37 17.76
C THR A 186 8.59 8.16 19.20
N LEU A 187 8.30 6.90 19.55
CA LEU A 187 7.92 6.50 20.91
C LEU A 187 9.10 5.85 21.65
N THR A 188 10.31 5.89 21.09
CA THR A 188 11.52 5.32 21.73
C THR A 188 11.89 6.06 23.00
N ASP A 189 11.69 7.37 23.00
CA ASP A 189 12.27 8.27 24.02
C ASP A 189 11.32 8.44 25.22
N THR A 190 10.05 8.05 25.05
CA THR A 190 9.00 8.15 26.06
C THR A 190 8.38 6.78 26.34
N PRO A 191 8.97 5.99 27.25
CA PRO A 191 8.52 4.63 27.53
C PRO A 191 7.08 4.57 28.07
N GLU A 192 6.61 5.63 28.73
CA GLU A 192 5.22 5.76 29.19
C GLU A 192 4.24 5.89 28.02
N ALA A 193 4.52 6.80 27.07
CA ALA A 193 3.74 6.97 25.85
C ALA A 193 3.73 5.69 25.01
N LYS A 194 4.88 5.01 24.88
CA LYS A 194 4.97 3.71 24.21
C LYS A 194 4.11 2.63 24.86
N LYS A 195 4.10 2.56 26.20
CA LYS A 195 3.29 1.59 26.95
C LYS A 195 1.80 1.87 26.77
N LEU A 196 1.41 3.13 26.82
CA LEU A 196 0.02 3.57 26.62
C LEU A 196 -0.43 3.27 25.19
N PHE A 197 0.36 3.66 24.18
CA PHE A 197 0.09 3.36 22.78
C PHE A 197 -0.05 1.85 22.52
N LYS A 198 0.85 1.03 23.08
CA LYS A 198 0.77 -0.43 22.96
C LYS A 198 -0.49 -1.02 23.61
N ALA A 199 -0.93 -0.46 24.75
CA ALA A 199 -2.16 -0.89 25.40
C ALA A 199 -3.38 -0.59 24.51
N ILE A 200 -3.45 0.61 23.93
CA ILE A 200 -4.53 1.03 23.04
C ILE A 200 -4.55 0.21 21.76
N MET A 201 -3.40 -0.02 21.13
CA MET A 201 -3.32 -0.86 19.92
C MET A 201 -3.79 -2.30 20.20
N LYS A 202 -3.53 -2.83 21.40
CA LYS A 202 -4.05 -4.14 21.80
C LYS A 202 -5.57 -4.11 21.99
N GLU A 203 -6.11 -3.06 22.57
CA GLU A 203 -7.55 -2.88 22.75
C GLU A 203 -8.27 -2.74 21.40
N LEU A 204 -7.77 -1.88 20.51
CA LEU A 204 -8.29 -1.73 19.14
C LEU A 204 -8.24 -3.04 18.37
N SER A 205 -7.15 -3.81 18.48
CA SER A 205 -7.05 -5.13 17.86
C SER A 205 -8.15 -6.08 18.36
N ASN A 206 -8.51 -6.03 19.64
CA ASN A 206 -9.60 -6.85 20.17
C ASN A 206 -10.95 -6.41 19.62
N VAL A 207 -11.19 -5.10 19.47
CA VAL A 207 -12.42 -4.55 18.89
C VAL A 207 -12.59 -4.97 17.42
N ILE A 208 -11.48 -5.00 16.65
CA ILE A 208 -11.52 -5.42 15.24
C ILE A 208 -11.78 -6.92 15.10
N MET A 209 -11.14 -7.74 15.96
CA MET A 209 -11.18 -9.19 15.83
C MET A 209 -12.41 -9.83 16.48
N THR A 210 -13.03 -9.16 17.45
CA THR A 210 -14.22 -9.65 18.12
C THR A 210 -15.42 -8.99 17.46
N PRO A 211 -16.20 -9.71 16.62
CA PRO A 211 -17.44 -9.15 16.11
C PRO A 211 -18.27 -8.70 17.30
N LEU A 212 -18.69 -7.43 17.29
CA LEU A 212 -19.36 -6.78 18.39
C LEU A 212 -20.66 -7.55 18.68
N GLU A 213 -20.61 -8.46 19.66
CA GLU A 213 -21.79 -9.14 20.15
C GLU A 213 -22.65 -8.06 20.80
N GLU A 214 -23.80 -7.82 20.18
CA GLU A 214 -24.71 -6.70 20.43
C GLU A 214 -24.98 -6.61 21.94
N GLN A 215 -24.22 -5.74 22.61
CA GLN A 215 -24.28 -5.62 24.06
C GLN A 215 -25.72 -5.26 24.40
N PRO A 216 -26.45 -6.12 25.15
CA PRO A 216 -27.88 -5.96 25.33
C PRO A 216 -28.12 -4.57 25.88
N ALA A 217 -28.85 -3.77 25.09
CA ALA A 217 -29.08 -2.36 25.35
C ALA A 217 -29.38 -2.20 26.85
N PRO A 218 -28.64 -1.34 27.58
CA PRO A 218 -28.87 -1.16 29.01
C PRO A 218 -30.35 -0.88 29.18
N LYS A 219 -31.03 -1.83 29.82
CA LYS A 219 -32.49 -1.87 29.97
C LYS A 219 -32.88 -0.59 30.67
N ALA A 220 -33.33 0.39 29.90
CA ALA A 220 -33.73 1.71 30.38
C ALA A 220 -34.83 1.49 31.42
N ALA A 221 -34.45 1.63 32.68
CA ALA A 221 -35.39 1.57 33.77
C ALA A 221 -36.22 2.86 33.73
N VAL A 222 -37.44 2.72 33.20
CA VAL A 222 -38.68 3.37 33.66
C VAL A 222 -38.68 4.90 33.61
N ALA A 223 -39.00 5.49 32.44
CA ALA A 223 -39.65 6.83 32.35
C ALA A 223 -40.25 7.17 30.96
N GLU A 224 -40.66 6.20 30.12
CA GLU A 224 -41.09 6.47 28.72
C GLU A 224 -42.58 6.21 28.41
N ASP A 225 -43.47 6.17 29.40
CA ASP A 225 -44.89 5.87 29.14
C ASP A 225 -45.73 7.10 28.70
N ALA A 226 -45.11 8.27 28.49
CA ALA A 226 -45.84 9.52 28.15
C ALA A 226 -45.44 10.17 26.81
N LEU A 227 -44.38 9.70 26.14
CA LEU A 227 -43.87 10.31 24.89
C LEU A 227 -44.10 9.42 23.65
N LEU A 228 -44.68 8.23 23.85
CA LEU A 228 -44.94 7.23 22.83
C LEU A 228 -46.31 7.40 22.13
N GLU A 229 -47.16 8.31 22.60
CA GLU A 229 -48.45 8.62 21.96
C GLU A 229 -48.38 9.75 20.92
N GLU A 230 -47.40 10.66 21.00
CA GLU A 230 -47.33 11.83 20.10
C GLU A 230 -46.59 11.54 18.77
N LEU A 231 -45.77 10.49 18.71
CA LEU A 231 -45.05 10.08 17.48
C LEU A 231 -45.82 9.09 16.60
N ARG A 232 -46.99 8.61 17.03
CA ARG A 232 -47.78 7.59 16.31
C ARG A 232 -48.76 8.16 15.27
N THR A 233 -48.86 9.47 15.10
CA THR A 233 -49.74 10.11 14.10
C THR A 233 -49.04 10.58 12.83
N SER A 234 -47.71 10.40 12.71
CA SER A 234 -46.98 10.73 11.48
C SER A 234 -46.80 9.49 10.59
N THR A 235 -47.91 8.93 10.11
CA THR A 235 -47.96 8.00 8.97
C THR A 235 -47.68 8.79 7.68
N ALA A 236 -46.41 9.18 7.50
CA ALA A 236 -45.90 9.68 6.23
C ALA A 236 -45.65 8.49 5.31
N SER A 237 -46.39 8.47 4.20
CA SER A 237 -46.35 7.50 3.12
C SER A 237 -44.90 7.13 2.74
N ALA A 238 -44.54 5.86 2.95
CA ALA A 238 -43.29 5.31 2.43
C ALA A 238 -43.26 5.53 0.91
N PRO A 239 -42.28 6.26 0.35
CA PRO A 239 -42.13 6.36 -1.09
C PRO A 239 -41.84 4.96 -1.63
N LYS A 240 -42.70 4.50 -2.53
CA LYS A 240 -42.53 3.26 -3.28
C LYS A 240 -41.13 3.31 -3.93
N PRO A 241 -40.27 2.31 -3.71
CA PRO A 241 -38.93 2.32 -4.31
C PRO A 241 -39.08 2.52 -5.81
N PRO A 242 -38.31 3.45 -6.42
CA PRO A 242 -38.32 3.62 -7.86
C PRO A 242 -38.02 2.24 -8.45
N THR A 243 -38.97 1.72 -9.22
CA THR A 243 -38.80 0.50 -9.96
C THR A 243 -37.78 0.84 -11.03
N SER A 244 -36.50 0.60 -10.72
CA SER A 244 -35.39 0.74 -11.64
C SER A 244 -35.73 -0.11 -12.86
N GLU A 245 -36.06 0.55 -13.97
CA GLU A 245 -36.22 -0.14 -15.24
C GLU A 245 -34.86 -0.77 -15.56
N PHE A 246 -34.85 -2.10 -15.59
CA PHE A 246 -33.65 -2.88 -15.80
C PHE A 246 -33.22 -2.68 -17.25
N VAL A 247 -32.31 -1.72 -17.48
CA VAL A 247 -31.65 -1.55 -18.77
C VAL A 247 -30.78 -2.79 -18.97
N PRO A 248 -30.99 -3.58 -20.03
CA PRO A 248 -30.22 -4.80 -20.27
C PRO A 248 -28.73 -4.46 -20.35
N PRO A 249 -27.84 -5.30 -19.77
CA PRO A 249 -26.42 -5.02 -19.72
C PRO A 249 -25.85 -4.86 -21.14
N PRO A 250 -24.89 -3.93 -21.35
CA PRO A 250 -24.32 -3.69 -22.66
C PRO A 250 -23.67 -4.98 -23.20
N PRO A 251 -23.76 -5.23 -24.52
CA PRO A 251 -23.18 -6.41 -25.14
C PRO A 251 -21.67 -6.46 -24.87
N VAL A 252 -21.18 -7.62 -24.43
CA VAL A 252 -19.75 -7.85 -24.19
C VAL A 252 -19.06 -8.01 -25.54
N ASP A 253 -18.01 -7.23 -25.80
CA ASP A 253 -17.21 -7.38 -27.02
C ASP A 253 -16.61 -8.80 -27.12
N THR A 254 -16.43 -9.28 -28.35
CA THR A 254 -16.05 -10.66 -28.71
C THR A 254 -14.72 -11.16 -28.12
N GLY A 255 -13.93 -10.29 -27.49
CA GLY A 255 -12.71 -10.65 -26.77
C GLY A 255 -12.92 -11.04 -25.30
N GLY A 256 -14.14 -10.92 -24.76
CA GLY A 256 -14.45 -11.26 -23.36
C GLY A 256 -13.87 -10.32 -22.29
N ALA A 257 -12.92 -9.45 -22.66
CA ALA A 257 -12.39 -8.40 -21.79
C ALA A 257 -13.21 -7.12 -21.98
N MET A 258 -13.78 -6.59 -20.91
CA MET A 258 -14.48 -5.31 -20.96
C MET A 258 -13.47 -4.17 -20.75
N PRO A 259 -13.62 -3.00 -21.42
CA PRO A 259 -12.78 -1.85 -21.13
C PRO A 259 -12.82 -1.50 -19.64
N GLY A 260 -11.64 -1.42 -19.02
CA GLY A 260 -11.50 -1.16 -17.60
C GLY A 260 -11.36 -2.41 -16.72
N ASP A 261 -11.33 -3.62 -17.26
CA ASP A 261 -10.91 -4.79 -16.48
C ASP A 261 -9.44 -4.65 -16.07
N LEU A 262 -9.17 -4.79 -14.78
CA LEU A 262 -7.80 -4.79 -14.30
C LEU A 262 -7.12 -6.11 -14.68
N PRO A 263 -5.84 -6.06 -15.07
CA PRO A 263 -5.05 -7.28 -15.21
C PRO A 263 -5.04 -8.06 -13.88
N SER A 264 -5.47 -9.32 -13.93
CA SER A 264 -5.41 -10.23 -12.79
C SER A 264 -3.95 -10.63 -12.56
N TYR A 265 -3.28 -9.98 -11.60
CA TYR A 265 -1.94 -10.38 -11.17
C TYR A 265 -2.03 -11.49 -10.13
N LYS A 266 -1.63 -12.71 -10.51
CA LYS A 266 -1.43 -13.78 -9.54
C LYS A 266 -0.06 -13.62 -8.91
N MET A 267 0.05 -13.81 -7.60
CA MET A 267 1.35 -13.72 -6.91
C MET A 267 2.39 -14.69 -7.48
N ASP A 268 1.94 -15.78 -8.09
CA ASP A 268 2.80 -16.77 -8.73
C ASP A 268 3.45 -16.25 -10.03
N ASP A 269 2.90 -15.20 -10.66
CA ASP A 269 3.43 -14.61 -11.89
C ASP A 269 4.54 -13.57 -11.62
N VAL A 270 4.77 -13.21 -10.35
CA VAL A 270 5.87 -12.31 -9.98
C VAL A 270 7.19 -13.07 -10.03
N GLU A 271 7.88 -12.98 -11.16
CA GLU A 271 9.16 -13.65 -11.38
C GLU A 271 10.25 -13.06 -10.48
N VAL A 272 10.60 -13.78 -9.41
CA VAL A 272 11.67 -13.37 -8.48
C VAL A 272 13.04 -13.61 -9.13
N LYS A 273 13.62 -12.56 -9.74
CA LYS A 273 14.95 -12.64 -10.37
C LYS A 273 16.06 -12.58 -9.32
N ILE A 274 16.70 -13.74 -9.08
CA ILE A 274 17.86 -13.85 -8.19
C ILE A 274 19.13 -13.46 -8.98
N GLU A 275 19.61 -12.23 -8.81
CA GLU A 275 20.70 -11.66 -9.63
C GLU A 275 22.08 -12.29 -9.36
N SER A 276 22.34 -12.83 -8.16
CA SER A 276 23.56 -13.63 -7.94
C SER A 276 23.49 -14.50 -6.69
N ARG A 277 23.99 -15.73 -6.81
CA ARG A 277 24.33 -16.64 -5.71
C ARG A 277 25.85 -16.83 -5.69
N GLY A 278 26.58 -15.89 -5.10
CA GLY A 278 27.97 -16.15 -4.74
C GLY A 278 28.01 -17.14 -3.58
N ALA A 279 28.92 -18.13 -3.62
CA ALA A 279 29.02 -19.23 -2.65
C ALA A 279 29.14 -18.83 -1.17
N PHE A 280 29.40 -17.54 -0.88
CA PHE A 280 29.54 -17.00 0.47
C PHE A 280 28.81 -15.66 0.68
N ARG A 281 27.89 -15.26 -0.21
CA ARG A 281 27.15 -14.00 -0.08
C ARG A 281 25.65 -14.25 -0.05
N LYS A 282 24.94 -13.50 0.80
CA LYS A 282 23.47 -13.47 0.80
C LYS A 282 23.00 -13.13 -0.62
N ALA A 283 22.05 -13.92 -1.13
CA ALA A 283 21.54 -13.73 -2.48
C ALA A 283 20.89 -12.35 -2.60
N LYS A 284 21.33 -11.55 -3.56
CA LYS A 284 20.66 -10.29 -3.88
C LYS A 284 19.42 -10.63 -4.69
N VAL A 285 18.26 -10.48 -4.07
CA VAL A 285 16.96 -10.65 -4.72
C VAL A 285 16.52 -9.27 -5.18
N SER A 286 16.41 -9.08 -6.49
CA SER A 286 15.79 -7.88 -7.07
C SER A 286 14.34 -8.23 -7.36
N ILE A 287 13.42 -7.58 -6.66
CA ILE A 287 11.98 -7.71 -6.92
C ILE A 287 11.64 -6.55 -7.85
N GLU A 288 11.26 -6.85 -9.08
CA GLU A 288 10.73 -5.84 -9.99
C GLU A 288 9.43 -5.31 -9.35
N THR A 289 9.37 -4.01 -9.08
CA THR A 289 8.20 -3.41 -8.44
C THR A 289 7.00 -3.65 -9.34
N PRO A 290 5.92 -4.29 -8.85
CA PRO A 290 4.75 -4.53 -9.68
C PRO A 290 4.23 -3.17 -10.20
N PRO A 291 3.78 -3.12 -11.46
CA PRO A 291 3.25 -1.88 -12.03
C PRO A 291 2.10 -1.38 -11.16
N GLU A 292 2.08 -0.06 -10.91
CA GLU A 292 1.01 0.56 -10.14
C GLU A 292 -0.33 0.35 -10.86
N LEU A 293 -1.27 -0.27 -10.17
CA LEU A 293 -2.62 -0.49 -10.70
C LEU A 293 -3.36 0.84 -10.73
N ASP A 294 -3.60 1.36 -11.93
CA ASP A 294 -4.41 2.58 -12.13
C ASP A 294 -5.91 2.25 -12.01
N ILE A 295 -6.36 2.07 -10.77
CA ILE A 295 -7.76 1.78 -10.43
C ILE A 295 -8.68 2.89 -10.96
N ALA A 296 -8.27 4.16 -10.84
CA ALA A 296 -9.06 5.29 -11.31
C ALA A 296 -9.22 5.26 -12.84
N GLY A 297 -8.14 4.99 -13.58
CA GLY A 297 -8.17 4.82 -15.02
C GLY A 297 -9.05 3.66 -15.46
N ALA A 298 -8.99 2.53 -14.75
CA ALA A 298 -9.79 1.34 -15.02
C ALA A 298 -11.30 1.60 -14.84
N ILE A 299 -11.71 2.16 -13.70
CA ILE A 299 -13.10 2.53 -13.43
C ILE A 299 -13.56 3.59 -14.44
N ASN A 300 -12.72 4.58 -14.77
CA ASN A 300 -13.06 5.60 -15.76
C ASN A 300 -13.30 4.98 -17.14
N ALA A 301 -12.44 4.07 -17.60
CA ALA A 301 -12.60 3.40 -18.89
C ALA A 301 -13.94 2.63 -18.96
N TYR A 302 -14.29 1.92 -17.88
CA TYR A 302 -15.56 1.22 -17.77
C TYR A 302 -16.75 2.18 -17.77
N LEU A 303 -16.66 3.28 -17.02
CA LEU A 303 -17.70 4.31 -16.96
C LEU A 303 -17.91 4.99 -18.32
N GLN A 304 -16.83 5.35 -19.02
CA GLN A 304 -16.90 5.92 -20.37
C GLN A 304 -17.53 4.94 -21.37
N HIS A 305 -17.25 3.65 -21.22
CA HIS A 305 -17.92 2.62 -22.03
C HIS A 305 -19.43 2.61 -21.76
N LYS A 306 -19.85 2.57 -20.50
CA LYS A 306 -21.27 2.55 -20.12
C LYS A 306 -22.04 3.80 -20.55
N LEU A 307 -21.41 4.98 -20.47
CA LEU A 307 -21.99 6.25 -20.95
C LEU A 307 -22.43 6.19 -22.43
N ARG A 308 -21.69 5.48 -23.29
CA ARG A 308 -22.06 5.34 -24.71
C ARG A 308 -23.37 4.59 -24.94
N TYR A 309 -23.83 3.83 -23.95
CA TYR A 309 -25.08 3.05 -24.02
C TYR A 309 -26.19 3.65 -23.18
N THR A 310 -25.96 4.77 -22.51
CA THR A 310 -26.93 5.43 -21.64
C THR A 310 -27.22 6.84 -22.17
N PRO A 311 -28.07 6.97 -23.20
CA PRO A 311 -28.37 8.27 -23.81
C PRO A 311 -29.05 9.26 -22.86
N GLU A 312 -29.62 8.78 -21.75
CA GLU A 312 -30.16 9.63 -20.67
C GLU A 312 -29.08 10.47 -19.98
N MET A 313 -27.82 10.01 -20.04
CA MET A 313 -26.66 10.72 -19.50
C MET A 313 -25.94 11.56 -20.58
N ASP A 314 -26.47 11.61 -21.82
CA ASP A 314 -25.89 12.45 -22.87
C ASP A 314 -25.96 13.93 -22.48
N GLY A 315 -24.79 14.56 -22.45
CA GLY A 315 -24.62 15.95 -22.03
C GLY A 315 -23.95 16.10 -20.67
N ASN A 316 -23.94 15.06 -19.84
CA ASN A 316 -23.17 15.05 -18.60
C ASN A 316 -21.72 14.64 -18.88
N THR A 317 -20.76 15.49 -18.52
CA THR A 317 -19.33 15.15 -18.59
C THR A 317 -18.91 14.52 -17.27
N ILE A 318 -18.93 13.19 -17.21
CA ILE A 318 -18.54 12.43 -16.02
C ILE A 318 -17.16 11.80 -16.27
N GLY A 319 -16.23 11.99 -15.33
CA GLY A 319 -14.89 11.44 -15.40
C GLY A 319 -14.36 11.07 -14.02
N ILE A 320 -13.49 10.07 -13.98
CA ILE A 320 -12.85 9.61 -12.74
C ILE A 320 -11.33 9.80 -12.88
N LEU A 321 -10.71 10.46 -11.90
CA LEU A 321 -9.29 10.80 -11.88
C LEU A 321 -8.64 10.32 -10.57
N PRO A 322 -7.34 9.98 -10.57
CA PRO A 322 -6.62 9.71 -9.33
C PRO A 322 -6.51 11.01 -8.49
N SER A 323 -6.71 10.88 -7.18
CA SER A 323 -6.53 11.97 -6.22
C SER A 323 -5.11 11.95 -5.63
N MET A 324 -4.58 13.12 -5.27
CA MET A 324 -3.28 13.23 -4.57
C MET A 324 -3.27 12.53 -3.21
N SER A 325 -4.43 12.35 -2.58
CA SER A 325 -4.58 11.63 -1.31
C SER A 325 -4.49 10.10 -1.46
N GLY A 326 -4.24 9.58 -2.67
CA GLY A 326 -4.26 8.15 -2.95
C GLY A 326 -5.68 7.57 -3.11
N GLY A 327 -6.69 8.43 -3.19
CA GLY A 327 -8.07 8.08 -3.48
C GLY A 327 -8.47 8.37 -4.93
N VAL A 328 -9.77 8.53 -5.14
CA VAL A 328 -10.37 8.79 -6.45
C VAL A 328 -11.12 10.13 -6.39
N ARG A 329 -10.98 10.98 -7.41
CA ARG A 329 -11.75 12.22 -7.58
C ARG A 329 -12.73 12.05 -8.74
N ILE A 330 -13.99 12.39 -8.50
CA ILE A 330 -15.05 12.29 -9.50
C ILE A 330 -15.31 13.69 -10.06
N MET A 331 -15.21 13.84 -11.37
CA MET A 331 -15.50 15.07 -12.09
C MET A 331 -16.87 14.94 -12.75
N VAL A 332 -17.84 15.77 -12.39
CA VAL A 332 -19.16 15.85 -13.04
C VAL A 332 -19.36 17.27 -13.52
N ASN A 333 -19.54 17.45 -14.83
CA ASN A 333 -19.81 18.76 -15.45
C ASN A 333 -18.75 19.83 -15.08
N GLY A 334 -17.49 19.40 -14.93
CA GLY A 334 -16.36 20.26 -14.56
C GLY A 334 -16.21 20.52 -13.06
N LYS A 335 -17.14 20.06 -12.21
CA LYS A 335 -17.04 20.12 -10.75
C LYS A 335 -16.44 18.83 -10.20
N GLY A 336 -15.44 18.97 -9.32
CA GLY A 336 -14.78 17.85 -8.66
C GLY A 336 -15.43 17.50 -7.32
N TYR A 337 -15.60 16.22 -7.07
CA TYR A 337 -16.15 15.63 -5.84
C TYR A 337 -15.16 14.59 -5.31
N GLU A 338 -15.07 14.45 -3.98
CA GLU A 338 -14.20 13.44 -3.36
C GLU A 338 -14.95 12.14 -3.08
N ALA A 339 -16.27 12.21 -2.91
CA ALA A 339 -17.12 11.04 -2.71
C ALA A 339 -18.35 11.03 -3.63
N VAL A 340 -18.87 9.84 -3.90
CA VAL A 340 -20.01 9.65 -4.82
C VAL A 340 -21.27 10.32 -4.27
N ASP A 341 -21.48 10.30 -2.96
CA ASP A 341 -22.62 10.90 -2.26
C ASP A 341 -22.60 12.43 -2.23
N GLU A 342 -21.50 13.07 -2.63
CA GLU A 342 -21.40 14.53 -2.76
C GLU A 342 -21.93 15.04 -4.10
N ILE A 343 -22.16 14.18 -5.09
CA ILE A 343 -22.61 14.57 -6.44
C ILE A 343 -24.02 15.18 -6.38
N ASP A 344 -24.16 16.47 -6.72
CA ASP A 344 -25.43 17.21 -6.59
C ASP A 344 -26.61 16.57 -7.36
N GLU A 345 -26.33 16.02 -8.54
CA GLU A 345 -27.31 15.44 -9.46
C GLU A 345 -27.61 13.99 -9.06
N LEU A 346 -28.85 13.72 -8.59
CA LEU A 346 -29.24 12.40 -8.06
C LEU A 346 -29.12 11.28 -9.10
N ASP A 347 -29.50 11.55 -10.33
CA ASP A 347 -29.45 10.54 -11.40
C ASP A 347 -28.00 10.19 -11.74
N VAL A 348 -27.12 11.19 -11.88
CA VAL A 348 -25.67 10.97 -12.09
C VAL A 348 -25.05 10.23 -10.92
N ARG A 349 -25.39 10.61 -9.69
CA ARG A 349 -24.94 9.92 -8.47
C ARG A 349 -25.28 8.44 -8.50
N SER A 350 -26.55 8.10 -8.76
CA SER A 350 -27.00 6.71 -8.84
C SER A 350 -26.30 5.96 -9.97
N PHE A 351 -26.11 6.59 -11.13
CA PHE A 351 -25.43 6.00 -12.27
C PHE A 351 -23.96 5.69 -11.97
N VAL A 352 -23.23 6.62 -11.36
CA VAL A 352 -21.83 6.43 -10.95
C VAL A 352 -21.74 5.32 -9.89
N GLN A 353 -22.61 5.35 -8.89
CA GLN A 353 -22.63 4.33 -7.83
C GLN A 353 -22.89 2.93 -8.38
N GLN A 354 -23.89 2.79 -9.26
CA GLN A 354 -24.21 1.52 -9.91
C GLN A 354 -23.08 1.05 -10.83
N SER A 355 -22.43 1.96 -11.55
CA SER A 355 -21.31 1.62 -12.43
C SER A 355 -20.08 1.14 -11.65
N ILE A 356 -19.76 1.77 -10.53
CA ILE A 356 -18.67 1.34 -9.65
C ILE A 356 -19.00 -0.04 -9.05
N ALA A 357 -20.22 -0.25 -8.58
CA ALA A 357 -20.64 -1.54 -8.03
C ALA A 357 -20.55 -2.66 -9.08
N GLU A 358 -21.05 -2.42 -10.29
CA GLU A 358 -20.99 -3.41 -11.38
C GLU A 358 -19.54 -3.70 -11.80
N TRP A 359 -18.66 -2.69 -11.78
CA TRP A 359 -17.23 -2.90 -12.03
C TRP A 359 -16.57 -3.72 -10.92
N GLN A 360 -16.89 -3.46 -9.65
CA GLN A 360 -16.38 -4.20 -8.49
C GLN A 360 -16.82 -5.67 -8.49
N GLU A 361 -18.05 -5.96 -8.91
CA GLU A 361 -18.55 -7.35 -9.04
C GLU A 361 -17.79 -8.17 -10.10
N ARG A 362 -17.07 -7.51 -11.01
CA ARG A 362 -16.29 -8.15 -12.09
C ARG A 362 -14.83 -8.40 -11.74
N GLN A 363 -14.27 -7.61 -10.83
CA GLN A 363 -12.89 -7.78 -10.34
C GLN A 363 -12.82 -8.96 -9.36
#